data_AF-A0ABD5U1K6-F1
#
_entry.id   AF-A0ABD5U1K6-F1
#
_cell.length_a   1.000
_cell.length_b   1.000
_cell.length_c   1.000
_cell.angle_alpha   90.00
_cell.angle_beta   90.00
_cell.angle_gamma   90.00
#
_symmetry.space_group_name_H-M   'P 1'
#
loop_
_entity.id
_entity.type
_entity.pdbx_description
1 polymer ?
#
loop_
_entity_poly.entity_id
_entity_poly.type
_entity_poly.pdbx_seq_one_letter_code
_entity_poly.pdbx_strand_id
1 'polypeptide(L)'
;MYPGRWWIPVLAVPVLFLLWLSVKLVNLAFGLSLGPRVSGYLVETASALVAVSYAISLFAPFALYHDRGYVSERSEWTPTLLSLFVFVPLLNVPIATLYLVRRRRFVGAP
;
A
#
# COMPACT_ATOMS: atom_id res chain seq x y z
N MET A 1 0.42 -1.62 -21.95
CA MET A 1 0.61 -1.29 -20.52
C MET A 1 1.33 0.05 -20.44
N TYR A 2 0.83 0.99 -19.63
CA TYR A 2 1.34 2.37 -19.60
C TYR A 2 2.69 2.46 -18.86
N PRO A 3 3.81 2.78 -19.54
CA PRO A 3 5.09 2.99 -18.86
C PRO A 3 4.96 4.14 -17.85
N GLY A 4 5.44 3.92 -16.62
CA GLY A 4 5.42 4.91 -15.54
C GLY A 4 4.19 4.91 -14.63
N ARG A 5 3.24 3.97 -14.77
CA ARG A 5 2.08 3.79 -13.86
C ARG A 5 2.21 2.62 -12.88
N TRP A 6 3.35 1.93 -12.87
CA TRP A 6 3.59 0.74 -12.04
C TRP A 6 3.72 1.05 -10.54
N TRP A 7 3.84 2.32 -10.17
CA TRP A 7 3.74 2.79 -8.79
C TRP A 7 2.31 2.74 -8.21
N ILE A 8 1.26 2.63 -9.03
CA ILE A 8 -0.15 2.64 -8.55
C ILE A 8 -0.45 1.45 -7.62
N PRO A 9 -0.13 0.20 -7.98
CA PRO A 9 -0.26 -0.94 -7.05
C PRO A 9 0.54 -0.74 -5.76
N VAL A 10 1.70 -0.09 -5.83
CA VAL A 10 2.53 0.22 -4.65
C VAL A 10 1.86 1.26 -3.76
N LEU A 11 1.19 2.27 -4.33
CA LEU A 11 0.40 3.26 -3.60
C LEU A 11 -0.82 2.64 -2.91
N ALA A 12 -1.42 1.62 -3.50
CA ALA A 12 -2.60 0.97 -2.92
C ALA A 12 -2.29 0.37 -1.53
N VAL A 13 -1.06 -0.08 -1.26
CA VAL A 13 -0.64 -0.64 0.03
C VAL A 13 -0.84 0.33 1.21
N PRO A 14 -0.21 1.52 1.24
CA PRO A 14 -0.43 2.48 2.33
C PRO A 14 -1.87 3.03 2.36
N VAL A 15 -2.54 3.17 1.21
CA VAL A 15 -3.93 3.64 1.17
C VAL A 15 -4.88 2.64 1.85
N LEU A 16 -4.76 1.35 1.53
CA LEU A 16 -5.55 0.29 2.16
C LEU A 16 -5.26 0.18 3.66
N PHE A 17 -4.01 0.38 4.06
CA PHE A 17 -3.65 0.45 5.49
C PHE A 17 -4.36 1.60 6.20
N LEU A 18 -4.37 2.80 5.61
CA LEU A 18 -5.06 3.95 6.19
C LEU A 18 -6.57 3.73 6.28
N LEU A 19 -7.19 3.17 5.23
CA LEU A 19 -8.60 2.81 5.25
C LEU A 19 -8.92 1.79 6.35
N TRP A 20 -8.11 0.74 6.46
CA TRP A 20 -8.24 -0.26 7.52
C TRP A 20 -8.13 0.37 8.90
N LEU A 21 -7.13 1.24 9.10
CA LEU A 21 -6.90 1.94 10.35
C LEU A 21 -8.10 2.84 10.70
N SER A 22 -8.63 3.59 9.74
CA SER A 22 -9.82 4.42 9.93
C SER A 22 -11.03 3.59 10.37
N VAL A 23 -11.31 2.47 9.70
CA VAL A 23 -12.41 1.57 10.06
C VAL A 23 -12.23 1.02 11.48
N LYS A 24 -11.01 0.60 11.84
CA LYS A 24 -10.71 0.11 13.19
C LYS A 24 -10.87 1.19 14.26
N LEU A 25 -10.41 2.41 14.00
CA LEU A 25 -10.55 3.53 14.93
C LEU A 25 -12.01 3.93 15.12
N VAL A 26 -12.81 3.96 14.04
CA VAL A 26 -14.26 4.21 14.13
C VAL A 26 -14.94 3.14 14.96
N ASN A 27 -14.65 1.86 14.71
CA ASN A 27 -15.25 0.78 15.48
C ASN A 27 -14.81 0.80 16.95
N LEU A 28 -13.56 1.18 17.23
CA LEU A 28 -13.05 1.30 18.60
C LEU A 28 -13.71 2.46 19.35
N ALA A 29 -13.86 3.62 18.69
CA ALA A 29 -14.40 4.83 19.31
C ALA A 29 -15.92 4.77 19.52
N PHE A 30 -16.64 4.17 18.58
CA PHE A 30 -18.11 4.22 18.54
C PHE A 30 -18.79 2.85 18.63
N GLY A 31 -18.05 1.74 18.71
CA GLY A 31 -18.61 0.39 18.61
C GLY A 31 -19.71 0.09 19.64
N LEU A 32 -19.56 0.60 20.87
CA LEU A 32 -20.58 0.48 21.91
C LEU A 32 -21.87 1.25 21.57
N SER A 33 -21.75 2.39 20.89
CA SER A 33 -22.89 3.24 20.50
C SER A 33 -23.56 2.79 19.20
N LEU A 34 -22.81 2.19 18.28
CA LEU A 34 -23.30 1.73 16.96
C LEU A 34 -24.11 0.42 17.05
N GLY A 35 -23.97 -0.31 18.16
CA GLY A 35 -24.61 -1.60 18.39
C GLY A 35 -23.92 -2.78 17.69
N PRO A 36 -24.23 -4.02 18.09
CA PRO A 36 -23.47 -5.20 17.70
C PRO A 36 -23.45 -5.47 16.18
N ARG A 37 -24.56 -5.19 15.49
CA ARG A 37 -24.69 -5.47 14.05
C ARG A 37 -23.79 -4.56 13.21
N VAL A 38 -23.79 -3.25 13.48
CA VAL A 38 -22.94 -2.28 12.75
C VAL A 38 -21.47 -2.50 13.08
N SER A 39 -21.16 -2.78 14.35
CA SER A 39 -19.79 -3.15 14.74
C SER A 39 -19.30 -4.41 14.03
N GLY A 40 -20.16 -5.43 13.89
CA GLY A 40 -19.88 -6.64 13.10
C GLY A 40 -19.51 -6.32 11.64
N TYR A 41 -20.30 -5.49 10.96
CA TYR A 41 -19.99 -5.07 9.59
C TYR A 41 -18.65 -4.33 9.47
N LEU A 42 -18.30 -3.47 10.44
CA LEU A 42 -17.00 -2.79 10.44
C LEU A 42 -15.85 -3.79 10.62
N VAL A 43 -16.03 -4.83 11.43
CA VAL A 43 -15.05 -5.92 11.58
C VAL A 43 -14.87 -6.69 10.27
N GLU A 44 -15.95 -7.07 9.61
CA GLU A 44 -15.91 -7.76 8.32
C GLU A 44 -15.23 -6.90 7.24
N THR A 45 -15.59 -5.61 7.19
CA THR A 45 -14.98 -4.64 6.27
C THR A 45 -13.47 -4.52 6.50
N ALA A 46 -13.03 -4.44 7.77
CA ALA A 46 -11.62 -4.40 8.08
C ALA A 46 -10.88 -5.68 7.64
N SER A 47 -11.50 -6.85 7.79
CA SER A 47 -10.94 -8.13 7.32
C SER A 47 -10.82 -8.19 5.80
N ALA A 48 -11.84 -7.69 5.06
CA ALA A 48 -11.80 -7.60 3.60
C ALA A 48 -10.64 -6.69 3.13
N LEU A 49 -10.43 -5.54 3.79
CA LEU A 49 -9.31 -4.64 3.48
C LEU A 49 -7.95 -5.30 3.68
N VAL A 50 -7.79 -6.13 4.73
CA VAL A 50 -6.57 -6.91 4.96
C VAL A 50 -6.34 -7.93 3.83
N ALA A 51 -7.39 -8.66 3.42
CA ALA A 51 -7.28 -9.63 2.34
C ALA A 51 -6.89 -8.98 1.00
N VAL A 52 -7.51 -7.83 0.67
CA VAL A 52 -7.16 -7.06 -0.53
C VAL A 52 -5.73 -6.53 -0.44
N SER A 53 -5.32 -5.99 0.71
CA SER A 53 -3.96 -5.50 0.94
C SER A 53 -2.93 -6.61 0.75
N TYR A 54 -3.21 -7.82 1.25
CA TYR A 54 -2.35 -8.98 1.06
C TYR A 54 -2.23 -9.38 -0.42
N ALA A 55 -3.35 -9.44 -1.14
CA ALA A 55 -3.34 -9.74 -2.58
C ALA A 55 -2.51 -8.72 -3.38
N ILE A 56 -2.64 -7.42 -3.06
CA ILE A 56 -1.83 -6.38 -3.67
C ILE A 56 -0.36 -6.51 -3.29
N SER A 57 -0.05 -6.81 -2.02
CA SER A 57 1.32 -7.03 -1.55
C SER A 57 2.01 -8.20 -2.25
N LEU A 58 1.28 -9.24 -2.66
CA LEU A 58 1.82 -10.34 -3.49
C LEU A 58 2.16 -9.88 -4.91
N PHE A 59 1.39 -8.93 -5.46
CA PHE A 59 1.63 -8.35 -6.78
C PHE A 59 2.67 -7.21 -6.77
N ALA A 60 2.86 -6.55 -5.63
CA ALA A 60 3.68 -5.35 -5.50
C ALA A 60 5.17 -5.55 -5.87
N PRO A 61 5.83 -6.70 -5.63
CA PRO A 61 7.19 -6.94 -6.12
C PRO A 61 7.32 -6.86 -7.64
N PHE A 62 6.32 -7.38 -8.37
CA PHE A 62 6.27 -7.30 -9.84
C PHE A 62 6.10 -5.84 -10.31
N ALA A 63 5.18 -5.10 -9.69
CA ALA A 63 5.00 -3.68 -9.97
C ALA A 63 6.27 -2.87 -9.69
N LEU A 64 6.94 -3.13 -8.56
CA LEU A 64 8.21 -2.48 -8.20
C LEU A 64 9.35 -2.82 -9.14
N TYR A 65 9.42 -4.05 -9.64
CA TYR A 65 10.43 -4.45 -10.62
C TYR A 65 10.31 -3.64 -11.91
N HIS A 66 9.09 -3.50 -12.43
CA HIS A 66 8.85 -2.70 -13.64
C HIS A 66 8.98 -1.19 -13.40
N ASP A 67 8.53 -0.67 -12.26
CA ASP A 67 8.70 0.76 -11.94
C ASP A 67 10.18 1.09 -11.71
N ARG A 68 10.97 0.16 -11.14
CA ARG A 68 12.42 0.32 -11.00
C ARG A 68 13.12 0.54 -12.32
N GLY A 69 12.83 -0.26 -13.35
CA GLY A 69 13.43 -0.08 -14.68
C GLY A 69 13.16 1.31 -15.24
N TYR A 70 11.90 1.75 -15.15
CA TYR A 70 11.49 3.09 -15.55
C TYR A 70 12.18 4.21 -14.75
N VAL A 71 12.31 4.06 -13.43
CA VAL A 71 12.97 5.05 -12.56
C VAL A 71 14.47 5.11 -12.83
N SER A 72 15.13 3.98 -13.09
CA SER A 72 16.57 3.97 -13.43
C SER A 72 16.87 4.57 -14.81
N GLU A 73 15.94 4.49 -15.75
CA GLU A 73 16.10 5.13 -17.07
C GLU A 73 15.96 6.65 -17.00
N ARG A 74 15.26 7.17 -15.98
CA ARG A 74 14.90 8.60 -15.86
C ARG A 74 15.53 9.32 -14.68
N SER A 75 16.29 8.61 -13.85
CA SER A 75 16.96 9.21 -12.69
C SER A 75 18.25 8.47 -12.35
N GLU A 76 19.16 9.17 -11.68
CA GLU A 76 20.40 8.58 -11.15
C GLU A 76 20.15 7.65 -9.95
N TRP A 77 18.91 7.58 -9.45
CA TRP A 77 18.56 6.71 -8.34
C TRP A 77 18.19 5.32 -8.83
N THR A 78 18.98 4.33 -8.41
CA THR A 78 18.61 2.92 -8.51
C THR A 78 17.92 2.46 -7.22
N PRO A 79 16.62 2.13 -7.25
CA PRO A 79 15.93 1.48 -6.13
C PRO A 79 16.71 0.27 -5.61
N THR A 80 16.77 0.06 -4.30
CA THR A 80 17.44 -1.12 -3.73
C THR A 80 16.56 -2.36 -3.86
N LEU A 81 17.15 -3.56 -3.94
CA LEU A 81 16.37 -4.81 -3.93
C LEU A 81 15.53 -4.98 -2.66
N LEU A 82 15.89 -4.25 -1.59
CA LEU A 82 15.11 -4.19 -0.36
C LEU A 82 13.66 -3.72 -0.57
N SER A 83 13.36 -2.93 -1.61
CA SER A 83 11.99 -2.56 -1.91
C SER A 83 11.11 -3.76 -2.26
N LEU A 84 11.70 -4.86 -2.75
CA LEU A 84 10.97 -6.08 -3.10
C LEU A 84 10.40 -6.82 -1.88
N PHE A 85 10.86 -6.53 -0.65
CA PHE A 85 10.28 -7.09 0.59
C PHE A 85 8.89 -6.52 0.93
N VAL A 86 8.28 -5.73 0.03
CA VAL A 86 6.90 -5.23 0.16
C VAL A 86 5.82 -6.31 0.26
N PHE A 87 6.16 -7.58 0.01
CA PHE A 87 5.26 -8.72 0.23
C PHE A 87 5.19 -9.15 1.70
N VAL A 88 6.17 -8.75 2.54
CA VAL A 88 6.20 -9.11 3.95
C VAL A 88 5.15 -8.26 4.70
N PRO A 89 4.16 -8.89 5.35
CA PRO A 89 3.16 -8.16 6.14
C PRO A 89 3.83 -7.27 7.18
N LEU A 90 3.22 -6.12 7.49
CA LEU A 90 3.74 -5.06 8.38
C LEU A 90 4.94 -4.27 7.83
N LEU A 91 5.86 -4.91 7.10
CA LEU A 91 6.94 -4.22 6.40
C LEU A 91 6.48 -3.60 5.07
N ASN A 92 5.41 -4.13 4.49
CA ASN A 92 4.83 -3.66 3.24
C ASN A 92 4.51 -2.15 3.25
N VAL A 93 3.89 -1.64 4.31
CA VAL A 93 3.51 -0.22 4.44
C VAL A 93 4.72 0.71 4.50
N PRO A 94 5.70 0.55 5.42
CA PRO A 94 6.85 1.44 5.49
C PRO A 94 7.72 1.35 4.23
N ILE A 95 7.91 0.14 3.67
CA ILE A 95 8.69 -0.04 2.44
C ILE A 95 8.02 0.65 1.25
N ALA A 96 6.72 0.42 1.03
CA ALA A 96 5.98 1.06 -0.06
C ALA A 96 5.97 2.59 0.08
N THR A 97 5.77 3.10 1.29
CA THR A 97 5.77 4.54 1.56
C THR A 97 7.13 5.16 1.29
N LEU A 98 8.21 4.56 1.80
CA LEU A 98 9.57 5.05 1.59
C LEU A 98 9.96 5.02 0.10
N TYR A 99 9.57 3.97 -0.61
CA TYR A 99 9.76 3.88 -2.05
C TYR A 99 9.06 5.02 -2.80
N LEU A 100 7.77 5.26 -2.53
CA LEU A 100 6.98 6.29 -3.19
C LEU A 100 7.51 7.70 -2.89
N VAL A 101 7.94 7.96 -1.66
CA VAL A 101 8.56 9.25 -1.28
C VAL A 101 9.86 9.47 -2.04
N ARG A 102 10.72 8.45 -2.13
CA ARG A 102 11.97 8.54 -2.88
C ARG A 102 11.70 8.73 -4.37
N ARG A 103 10.82 7.90 -4.96
CA ARG A 103 10.39 8.03 -6.35
C ARG A 103 9.91 9.44 -6.67
N ARG A 104 9.08 10.03 -5.80
CA ARG A 104 8.57 11.39 -5.96
C ARG A 104 9.67 12.44 -6.02
N ARG A 105 10.76 12.26 -5.27
CA ARG A 105 11.90 13.19 -5.27
C ARG A 105 12.70 13.12 -6.57
N PHE A 106 12.84 11.94 -7.16
CA PHE A 106 13.69 11.73 -8.33
C PHE A 106 12.97 11.86 -9.67
N VAL A 107 11.71 11.42 -9.74
CA VAL A 107 10.94 11.38 -11.00
C VAL A 107 9.76 12.36 -10.98
N GLY A 108 9.58 13.10 -9.88
CA GLY A 108 8.47 14.03 -9.69
C GLY A 108 7.19 13.37 -9.19
N ALA A 109 6.14 14.18 -9.01
CA ALA A 109 4.80 13.67 -8.72
C ALA A 109 4.30 12.78 -9.88
N PRO A 110 3.36 11.87 -9.63
CA PRO A 110 2.60 11.25 -10.72
C PRO A 110 2.00 12.28 -11.69
#